data_AF-W1RNL1-F1
#
_entry.id   AF-W1RNL1-F1
#
_cell.length_a   1.000
_cell.length_b   1.000
_cell.length_c   1.000
_cell.angle_alpha   90.00
_cell.angle_beta   90.00
_cell.angle_gamma   90.00
#
_symmetry.space_group_name_H-M   'P 1'
#
loop_
_entity.id
_entity.type
_entity.pdbx_description
1 polymer ?
#
loop_
_entity_poly.entity_id
_entity_poly.type
_entity_poly.pdbx_seq_one_letter_code
_entity_poly.pdbx_strand_id
1 'polypeptide(L)'
;MIRETLEESGWLVKPVGLLGMYAFTPFEGADTYHRLCFLCEPIKQATLELDPDIVSSHWLSHEEILTLPHRSPLIKTCIEDSLRNPIIPLSFISDQFLHPIDKEKVIQ
;
A
#
# COMPACT_ATOMS: atom_id res chain seq x y z
N MET A 1 -0.43 6.03 -1.71
CA MET A 1 0.55 5.03 -1.24
C MET A 1 1.54 5.65 -0.27
N ILE A 2 2.47 6.53 -0.68
CA ILE A 2 3.46 7.10 0.27
C ILE A 2 2.79 7.77 1.48
N ARG A 3 1.73 8.58 1.25
CA ARG A 3 0.92 9.17 2.32
C ARG A 3 0.35 8.09 3.26
N GLU A 4 -0.42 7.13 2.71
CA GLU A 4 -1.02 6.03 3.49
C GLU A 4 0.02 5.26 4.31
N THR A 5 1.17 4.90 3.72
CA THR A 5 2.21 4.18 4.45
C THR A 5 2.75 5.00 5.61
N LEU A 6 2.93 6.31 5.44
CA LEU A 6 3.38 7.19 6.51
C LEU A 6 2.33 7.31 7.61
N GLU A 7 1.06 7.51 7.25
CA GLU A 7 -0.05 7.70 8.20
C GLU A 7 -0.37 6.40 8.98
N GLU A 8 -0.31 5.23 8.32
CA GLU A 8 -0.67 3.96 8.96
C GLU A 8 0.51 3.21 9.62
N SER A 9 1.76 3.50 9.24
CA SER A 9 2.93 2.81 9.83
C SER A 9 3.98 3.73 10.43
N GLY A 10 3.88 5.03 10.16
CA GLY A 10 4.89 6.01 10.53
C GLY A 10 6.18 5.92 9.71
N TRP A 11 6.28 5.01 8.73
CA TRP A 11 7.45 4.85 7.87
C TRP A 11 7.38 5.72 6.62
N LEU A 12 8.48 6.41 6.35
CA LEU A 12 8.76 6.92 5.02
C LEU A 12 9.38 5.79 4.18
N VAL A 13 8.85 5.59 2.97
CA VAL A 13 9.25 4.51 2.08
C VAL A 13 9.57 5.04 0.68
N LYS A 14 10.43 4.32 -0.03
CA LYS A 14 10.75 4.56 -1.44
C LYS A 14 10.06 3.49 -2.30
N PRO A 15 9.15 3.86 -3.22
CA PRO A 15 8.60 2.89 -4.17
C PRO A 15 9.69 2.37 -5.11
N VAL A 16 9.73 1.06 -5.31
CA VAL A 16 10.66 0.37 -6.23
C VAL A 16 9.95 -0.01 -7.53
N GLY A 17 8.69 -0.42 -7.44
CA GLY A 17 7.87 -0.83 -8.58
C GLY A 17 6.52 -1.34 -8.12
N LEU A 18 5.70 -1.80 -9.08
CA LEU A 18 4.44 -2.45 -8.78
C LEU A 18 4.64 -3.96 -8.68
N LEU A 19 3.94 -4.57 -7.73
CA LEU A 19 3.75 -6.02 -7.67
C LEU A 19 2.60 -6.46 -8.58
N GLY A 20 1.54 -5.66 -8.66
CA GLY A 20 0.40 -5.96 -9.52
C GLY A 20 -0.83 -5.08 -9.26
N MET A 21 -1.87 -5.35 -10.04
CA MET A 21 -3.22 -4.80 -9.89
C MET A 21 -4.18 -5.95 -9.63
N TYR A 22 -4.94 -5.87 -8.53
CA TYR A 22 -5.83 -6.92 -8.07
C TYR A 22 -7.26 -6.40 -8.04
N ALA A 23 -8.20 -7.15 -8.62
CA ALA A 23 -9.62 -6.94 -8.43
C ALA A 23 -10.11 -7.86 -7.30
N PHE A 24 -10.85 -7.32 -6.34
CA PHE A 24 -11.33 -8.09 -5.19
C PHE A 24 -12.73 -7.64 -4.77
N THR A 25 -13.64 -8.61 -4.67
CA THR A 25 -14.99 -8.43 -4.13
C THR A 25 -15.08 -9.24 -2.83
N PRO A 26 -15.18 -8.59 -1.66
CA PRO A 26 -15.04 -9.28 -0.37
C PRO A 26 -16.10 -10.35 -0.09
N PHE A 27 -17.33 -10.12 -0.54
CA PHE A 27 -18.47 -11.02 -0.41
C PHE A 27 -19.53 -10.67 -1.47
N GLU A 28 -20.50 -11.56 -1.69
CA GLU A 28 -21.57 -11.34 -2.66
C GLU A 28 -22.37 -10.08 -2.33
N GLY A 29 -22.49 -9.17 -3.30
CA GLY A 29 -23.18 -7.88 -3.14
C GLY A 29 -22.29 -6.74 -2.61
N ALA A 30 -21.03 -6.98 -2.28
CA ALA A 30 -20.06 -5.93 -1.96
C ALA A 30 -19.56 -5.21 -3.22
N ASP A 31 -19.05 -4.00 -3.04
CA ASP A 31 -18.32 -3.29 -4.10
C ASP A 31 -17.02 -4.02 -4.48
N THR A 32 -16.63 -3.87 -5.74
CA THR A 32 -15.36 -4.38 -6.24
C THR A 32 -14.25 -3.35 -6.03
N TYR A 33 -13.18 -3.77 -5.39
CA TYR A 33 -11.98 -2.97 -5.20
C TYR A 33 -10.96 -3.27 -6.29
N HIS A 34 -10.38 -2.22 -6.87
CA HIS A 34 -9.19 -2.31 -7.72
C HIS A 34 -7.97 -1.80 -6.93
N ARG A 35 -7.08 -2.72 -6.54
CA ARG A 35 -5.92 -2.42 -5.69
C ARG A 35 -4.63 -2.49 -6.48
N LEU A 36 -3.89 -1.38 -6.53
CA LEU A 36 -2.48 -1.38 -6.92
C LEU A 36 -1.61 -1.72 -5.71
N CYS A 37 -0.72 -2.70 -5.83
CA CYS A 37 0.25 -3.03 -4.80
C CYS A 37 1.65 -2.61 -5.25
N PHE A 38 2.37 -1.92 -4.37
CA PHE A 38 3.71 -1.40 -4.63
C PHE A 38 4.72 -2.11 -3.75
N LEU A 39 5.84 -2.52 -4.34
CA LEU A 39 7.03 -2.92 -3.58
C LEU A 39 7.80 -1.65 -3.19
N CYS A 40 8.19 -1.55 -1.93
CA CYS A 40 8.90 -0.39 -1.40
C CYS A 40 10.09 -0.80 -0.54
N GLU A 41 11.10 0.06 -0.49
CA GLU A 41 12.20 0.01 0.47
C GLU A 41 11.90 0.94 1.66
N PRO A 42 12.09 0.50 2.91
CA PRO A 42 11.98 1.39 4.06
C PRO A 42 13.13 2.39 4.08
N ILE A 43 12.82 3.68 4.29
CA ILE A 43 13.85 4.72 4.44
C ILE A 43 14.10 4.99 5.92
N LYS A 44 13.05 5.36 6.67
CA LYS A 44 13.12 5.64 8.12
C LYS A 44 11.74 5.66 8.76
N GLN A 45 11.69 5.39 10.06
CA GLN A 45 10.55 5.76 10.90
C GLN A 45 10.53 7.29 11.03
N ALA A 46 9.55 7.94 10.43
CA ALA A 46 9.42 9.39 10.42
C ALA A 46 8.55 9.92 11.58
N THR A 47 7.58 9.12 12.05
CA THR A 47 6.71 9.45 13.17
C THR A 47 6.28 8.19 13.91
N LEU A 48 5.86 8.32 15.17
CA LEU A 48 5.15 7.27 15.93
C LEU A 48 3.65 7.56 16.06
N GLU A 49 3.20 8.74 15.64
CA GLU A 49 1.79 9.08 15.55
C GLU A 49 1.21 8.39 14.32
N LEU A 50 0.20 7.56 14.54
CA LEU A 50 -0.51 6.82 13.49
C LEU A 50 -1.96 7.31 13.42
N ASP A 51 -2.62 7.02 12.30
CA ASP A 51 -4.05 7.20 12.18
C ASP A 51 -4.81 6.52 13.33
N PRO A 52 -5.93 7.11 13.81
CA PRO A 52 -6.62 6.66 15.03
C PRO A 52 -7.20 5.24 14.91
N ASP A 53 -7.43 4.76 13.68
CA ASP A 53 -7.92 3.41 13.41
C ASP A 53 -6.79 2.36 13.45
N ILE A 54 -5.52 2.77 13.59
CA ILE A 54 -4.36 1.89 13.67
C ILE A 54 -3.94 1.69 15.12
N VAL A 55 -4.07 0.44 15.58
CA VAL A 55 -3.66 0.04 16.93
C VAL A 55 -2.13 0.02 17.07
N SER A 56 -1.43 -0.53 16.07
CA SER A 56 0.03 -0.63 16.05
C SER A 56 0.56 -1.00 14.66
N SER A 57 1.86 -0.78 14.46
CA SER A 57 2.61 -1.23 13.27
C SER A 57 3.82 -2.05 13.70
N HIS A 58 4.04 -3.19 13.04
CA HIS A 58 5.10 -4.14 13.38
C HIS A 58 5.82 -4.65 12.13
N TRP A 59 7.13 -4.88 12.26
CA TRP A 59 7.88 -5.69 11.33
C TRP A 59 7.77 -7.16 11.74
N LEU A 60 7.23 -7.98 10.84
CA LEU A 60 7.00 -9.40 11.08
C LEU A 60 7.72 -10.22 10.02
N SER A 61 8.18 -11.40 10.41
CA SER A 61 8.65 -12.42 9.48
C SER A 61 7.49 -12.96 8.63
N HIS A 62 7.83 -13.56 7.49
CA HIS A 62 6.83 -14.20 6.63
C HIS A 62 6.03 -15.28 7.38
N GLU A 63 6.69 -16.08 8.23
CA GLU A 63 6.04 -17.13 9.01
C GLU A 63 5.04 -16.54 10.00
N GLU A 64 5.43 -15.52 10.77
CA GLU A 64 4.53 -14.83 11.71
C GLU A 64 3.29 -14.28 10.99
N ILE A 65 3.48 -13.61 9.84
CA ILE A 65 2.37 -13.07 9.06
C ILE A 65 1.37 -14.16 8.68
N LEU A 66 1.83 -15.34 8.24
CA LEU A 66 0.95 -16.43 7.80
C LEU A 66 0.14 -17.05 8.95
N THR A 67 0.56 -16.88 10.20
CA THR A 67 -0.17 -17.39 11.37
C THR A 67 -1.27 -16.46 11.87
N LEU A 68 -1.27 -15.19 11.43
CA LEU A 68 -2.21 -14.17 11.88
C LEU A 68 -3.43 -14.07 10.97
N PRO A 69 -4.60 -13.64 11.49
CA PRO A 69 -5.76 -13.37 10.66
C PRO A 69 -5.50 -12.17 9.73
N HIS A 70 -5.89 -12.29 8.45
CA HIS A 70 -5.77 -11.21 7.48
C HIS A 70 -7.13 -10.61 7.15
N ARG A 71 -7.15 -9.29 6.97
CA ARG A 71 -8.33 -8.54 6.51
C ARG A 71 -8.84 -8.95 5.13
N SER A 72 -7.97 -9.55 4.30
CA SER A 72 -8.31 -10.05 2.97
C SER A 72 -7.26 -11.06 2.49
N PRO A 73 -7.62 -11.96 1.54
CA PRO A 73 -6.66 -12.88 0.94
C PRO A 73 -5.51 -12.16 0.20
N LEU A 74 -5.73 -10.89 -0.19
CA LEU A 74 -4.73 -10.10 -0.91
C LEU A 74 -3.45 -9.83 -0.10
N ILE A 75 -3.48 -9.91 1.24
CA ILE A 75 -2.26 -9.76 2.05
C ILE A 75 -1.27 -10.87 1.72
N LYS A 76 -1.71 -12.13 1.84
CA LYS A 76 -0.90 -13.30 1.50
C LYS A 76 -0.51 -13.30 0.02
N THR A 77 -1.45 -13.03 -0.89
CA THR A 77 -1.17 -13.00 -2.33
C THR A 77 -0.06 -12.00 -2.68
N CYS A 78 -0.11 -10.77 -2.15
CA CYS A 78 0.90 -9.76 -2.48
C CYS A 78 2.30 -10.14 -1.97
N ILE A 79 2.39 -10.77 -0.78
CA ILE A 79 3.68 -11.22 -0.25
C ILE A 79 4.26 -12.33 -1.11
N GLU A 80 3.44 -13.32 -1.49
CA GLU A 80 3.88 -14.40 -2.36
C GLU A 80 4.30 -13.90 -3.75
N ASP A 81 3.54 -12.96 -4.33
CA ASP A 81 3.86 -12.34 -5.60
C ASP A 81 5.18 -11.56 -5.54
N SER A 82 5.48 -10.89 -4.42
CA SER A 82 6.78 -10.21 -4.24
C SER A 82 7.99 -11.15 -4.26
N LEU A 83 7.78 -12.43 -3.97
CA LEU A 83 8.84 -13.44 -3.95
C LEU A 83 8.98 -14.16 -5.29
N ARG A 84 7.93 -14.20 -6.11
CA ARG A 84 7.86 -15.05 -7.32
C ARG A 84 7.79 -14.27 -8.62
N ASN A 85 7.24 -13.05 -8.60
CA ASN A 85 6.94 -12.31 -9.82
C ASN A 85 8.01 -11.24 -10.10
N PRO A 86 8.26 -10.93 -11.38
CA PRO A 86 9.07 -9.78 -11.73
C PRO A 86 8.38 -8.49 -11.27
N ILE A 87 9.17 -7.54 -10.79
CA ILE A 87 8.69 -6.21 -10.40
C ILE A 87 8.37 -5.39 -11.64
N ILE A 88 7.16 -4.86 -11.72
CA ILE A 88 6.71 -4.02 -12.82
C ILE A 88 7.26 -2.60 -12.62
N PRO A 89 7.90 -1.96 -13.62
CA PRO A 89 8.43 -0.61 -13.50
C PRO A 89 7.35 0.41 -13.13
N LEU A 90 7.71 1.41 -12.31
CA LEU A 90 6.79 2.51 -11.96
C LEU A 90 6.27 3.28 -13.17
N SER A 91 7.05 3.33 -14.26
CA SER A 91 6.66 3.95 -15.54
C SER A 91 5.46 3.29 -16.22
N PHE A 92 5.01 2.14 -15.72
CA PHE A 92 3.75 1.54 -16.12
C PHE A 92 2.55 2.39 -15.70
N ILE A 93 2.67 3.15 -14.61
CA ILE A 93 1.65 4.12 -14.20
C ILE A 93 1.94 5.44 -14.90
N SER A 94 0.94 5.95 -15.61
CA SER A 94 1.00 7.28 -16.22
C SER A 94 0.29 8.31 -15.34
N ASP A 95 1.00 9.36 -14.99
CA ASP A 95 0.51 10.52 -14.25
C ASP A 95 0.49 11.81 -15.11
N GLN A 96 0.73 11.69 -16.41
CA GLN A 96 0.93 12.81 -17.34
C GLN A 96 -0.23 13.83 -17.41
N PHE A 97 -1.42 13.43 -16.95
CA PHE A 97 -2.63 14.28 -16.93
C PHE A 97 -3.07 14.64 -15.51
N LEU A 98 -2.24 14.38 -14.49
CA LEU A 98 -2.50 14.86 -13.15
C LEU A 98 -2.08 16.33 -13.04
N HIS A 99 -3.05 17.17 -12.72
CA HIS A 99 -2.80 18.56 -12.37
C HIS A 99 -2.80 18.68 -10.84
N PRO A 100 -1.67 18.98 -10.19
CA PRO A 100 -1.65 19.19 -8.76
C PRO A 100 -2.56 20.38 -8.44
N ILE A 101 -3.55 20.16 -7.58
CA ILE A 101 -4.37 21.25 -7.04
C ILE A 101 -3.51 21.95 -5.99
N ASP A 102 -3.24 23.22 -6.23
CA ASP A 102 -2.58 24.10 -5.28
C ASP A 102 -3.52 24.28 -4.07
N LYS A 103 -3.22 23.61 -2.95
CA LYS A 103 -4.10 23.59 -1.77
C LYS A 103 -4.38 24.99 -1.21
N GLU A 104 -3.53 25.98 -1.52
CA GLU A 104 -3.71 27.38 -1.13
C GLU A 104 -4.79 28.12 -1.95
N LYS A 105 -5.22 27.58 -3.11
CA LYS A 105 -6.19 28.25 -4.01
C LYS A 105 -7.63 27.76 -3.90
N VAL A 106 -7.91 26.79 -3.03
CA VAL A 106 -9.26 26.17 -2.88
C VAL A 106 -10.11 26.91 -1.82
N ILE A 107 -9.56 27.94 -1.18
CA ILE A 107 -10.29 28.81 -0.25
C ILE A 107 -10.50 30.19 -0.91
N GLN A 108 -11.39 30.24 -1.92
CA GLN A 108 -12.08 31.47 -2.35
C GLN A 108 -13.53 31.14 -2.68
#